data_AF-T0TR42-F1
#
_entry.id   AF-T0TR42-F1
#
_cell.length_a   1.000
_cell.length_b   1.000
_cell.length_c   1.000
_cell.angle_alpha   90.00
_cell.angle_beta   90.00
_cell.angle_gamma   90.00
#
_symmetry.space_group_name_H-M   'P 1'
#
loop_
_entity.id
_entity.type
_entity.pdbx_description
1 polymer ?
#
loop_
_entity_poly.entity_id
_entity_poly.type
_entity_poly.pdbx_seq_one_letter_code
_entity_poly.pdbx_strand_id
1 'polypeptide(L)' 'MKKFFLSFLTFMLLLCSLPYQVVLADDLDLPAQSAIAVEADTGKILYEKDSEKKRDVGGLSTLLTTYLIFEAIHEKNFL' A
#
# COMPACT_ATOMS: atom_id res chain seq x y z
N MET A 1 38.07 29.66 16.20
CA MET A 1 36.97 29.30 15.27
C MET A 1 37.20 27.98 14.53
N LYS A 2 38.39 27.71 13.95
CA LYS A 2 38.66 26.44 13.23
C LYS A 2 38.48 25.15 14.08
N LYS A 3 38.85 25.19 15.37
CA LYS A 3 38.71 24.03 16.29
C LYS A 3 37.25 23.72 16.66
N PHE A 4 36.42 24.74 16.81
CA PHE A 4 34.97 24.58 17.04
C PHE A 4 34.27 24.06 15.80
N PHE A 5 34.64 24.58 14.62
CA PHE A 5 34.11 24.08 13.35
C PHE A 5 34.50 22.61 13.11
N LEU A 6 35.75 22.24 13.41
CA LEU A 6 36.20 20.85 13.29
C LEU A 6 35.46 19.93 14.27
N SER A 7 35.26 20.38 15.51
CA SER A 7 34.47 19.64 16.52
C SER A 7 33.01 19.46 16.09
N PHE A 8 32.40 20.49 15.51
CA PHE A 8 31.03 20.44 15.01
C PHE A 8 30.91 19.49 13.81
N LEU A 9 31.86 19.54 12.89
CA LEU A 9 31.91 18.64 11.73
C LEU A 9 32.08 17.18 12.15
N THR A 10 32.95 16.89 13.13
CA THR A 10 33.11 15.53 13.67
C THR A 10 31.87 15.04 14.40
N PHE A 11 31.16 15.92 15.11
CA PHE A 11 29.90 15.58 15.78
C PHE A 11 28.78 15.28 14.78
N MET A 12 28.69 16.06 13.70
CA MET A 12 27.72 15.87 12.63
C MET A 12 27.98 14.56 11.85
N LEU A 13 29.26 14.22 11.63
CA LEU A 13 29.64 12.91 11.08
C LEU A 13 29.22 11.74 12.00
N LEU A 14 29.36 11.92 13.31
CA LEU A 14 29.04 10.89 14.29
C LEU A 14 27.51 10.68 14.38
N LEU A 15 26.71 11.73 14.23
CA LEU A 15 25.24 11.63 14.12
C LEU A 15 24.79 10.87 12.86
N CYS A 16 25.50 11.00 11.74
CA CYS A 16 25.20 10.24 10.51
C CYS A 16 25.53 8.74 10.62
N SER A 17 26.33 8.32 11.59
CA SER A 17 26.68 6.91 11.79
C SER A 17 25.67 6.09 12.60
N LEU A 18 24.55 6.70 13.01
CA LEU A 18 23.49 5.97 13.71
C LEU A 18 22.82 4.97 12.74
N PRO A 19 22.65 3.69 13.13
CA PRO A 19 21.98 2.72 12.29
C PRO A 19 20.52 3.13 12.09
N TYR A 20 20.13 3.34 10.84
CA TYR A 20 18.72 3.47 10.48
C TYR A 20 18.06 2.09 10.60
N GLN A 21 17.00 1.99 11.40
CA GLN A 21 16.18 0.79 11.46
C GLN A 21 15.11 0.88 10.38
N VAL A 22 15.19 -0.01 9.39
CA VAL A 22 14.08 -0.28 8.47
C VAL A 22 13.03 -1.03 9.30
N VAL A 23 11.89 -0.40 9.58
CA VAL A 23 10.74 -1.12 10.13
C VAL A 23 10.00 -1.73 8.96
N LEU A 24 10.10 -3.05 8.82
CA LEU A 24 9.26 -3.82 7.91
C LEU A 24 7.93 -4.12 8.62
N ALA A 25 6.86 -4.25 7.84
CA ALA A 25 5.60 -4.75 8.37
C ALA A 25 5.76 -6.23 8.77
N ASP A 26 5.04 -6.65 9.80
CA ASP A 26 4.95 -8.06 10.16
C ASP A 26 4.27 -8.85 9.04
N ASP A 27 4.75 -10.07 8.79
CA ASP A 27 4.09 -11.00 7.90
C ASP A 27 2.73 -11.40 8.49
N LEU A 28 1.65 -11.04 7.79
CA LEU A 28 0.29 -11.42 8.19
C LEU A 28 0.01 -12.87 7.77
N ASP A 29 -0.10 -13.76 8.76
CA ASP A 29 -0.62 -15.11 8.53
C ASP A 29 -2.15 -15.10 8.48
N LEU A 30 -2.70 -14.82 7.30
CA LEU A 30 -4.14 -14.81 7.07
C LEU A 30 -4.65 -16.21 6.71
N PRO A 31 -5.75 -16.70 7.34
CA PRO A 31 -6.41 -17.96 6.97
C PRO A 31 -7.26 -17.78 5.70
N ALA A 32 -6.69 -17.18 4.65
CA ALA A 32 -7.29 -16.94 3.36
C ALA A 32 -6.36 -17.42 2.25
N GLN A 33 -6.96 -17.91 1.16
CA GLN A 33 -6.21 -18.29 -0.04
C GLN A 33 -5.61 -17.06 -0.73
N SER A 34 -6.31 -15.94 -0.69
CA SER A 34 -5.84 -14.64 -1.19
C SER A 34 -6.39 -13.48 -0.41
N ALA A 35 -5.63 -12.39 -0.42
CA ALA A 35 -6.02 -11.12 0.16
C ALA A 35 -5.33 -9.97 -0.57
N ILE A 36 -5.99 -8.83 -0.59
CA ILE A 36 -5.43 -7.55 -1.00
C ILE A 36 -6.02 -6.46 -0.11
N ALA A 37 -5.17 -5.55 0.37
CA ALA A 37 -5.60 -4.37 1.12
C ALA A 37 -5.12 -3.12 0.35
N VAL A 38 -6.06 -2.24 0.01
CA VAL A 38 -5.80 -1.04 -0.79
C VAL A 38 -6.31 0.19 -0.04
N GLU A 39 -5.49 1.23 0.05
CA GLU A 39 -5.90 2.54 0.52
C GLU A 39 -6.82 3.20 -0.52
N ALA A 40 -8.04 3.56 -0.12
CA ALA A 40 -9.11 3.93 -1.05
C ALA A 40 -8.80 5.19 -1.89
N ASP A 41 -8.18 6.20 -1.30
CA ASP A 41 -7.96 7.50 -1.96
C ASP A 41 -6.76 7.49 -2.91
N THR A 42 -5.70 6.73 -2.57
CA THR A 42 -4.43 6.74 -3.30
C THR A 42 -4.25 5.52 -4.21
N GLY A 43 -5.03 4.46 -4.00
CA GLY A 43 -4.82 3.17 -4.62
C GLY A 43 -3.57 2.44 -4.12
N LYS A 44 -2.92 2.92 -3.05
CA LYS A 44 -1.72 2.30 -2.50
C LYS A 44 -2.07 0.93 -1.95
N ILE A 45 -1.37 -0.08 -2.45
CA ILE A 45 -1.44 -1.44 -1.92
C ILE A 45 -0.68 -1.49 -0.59
N LEU A 46 -1.38 -1.88 0.47
CA LEU A 46 -0.84 -2.02 1.82
C LEU A 46 -0.42 -3.45 2.14
N TYR A 47 -1.08 -4.43 1.50
CA TYR A 47 -0.79 -5.85 1.68
C TYR A 47 -1.34 -6.67 0.51
N GLU A 48 -0.64 -7.74 0.14
CA GLU A 48 -1.08 -8.72 -0.86
C GLU A 48 -0.72 -10.15 -0.46
N LYS A 49 -1.60 -11.09 -0.80
CA LYS A 49 -1.37 -12.53 -0.73
C LYS A 49 -2.00 -13.18 -1.96
N ASP A 50 -1.19 -13.72 -2.87
CA ASP A 50 -1.61 -14.39 -4.11
C ASP A 50 -2.66 -13.60 -4.94
N SER A 51 -2.63 -12.26 -4.89
CA SER A 51 -3.68 -11.36 -5.43
C SER A 51 -3.89 -11.50 -6.95
N GLU A 52 -2.83 -11.77 -7.70
CA GLU A 52 -2.88 -11.91 -9.17
C GLU A 52 -3.32 -13.30 -9.65
N LYS A 53 -3.42 -14.28 -8.74
CA LYS A 53 -3.82 -15.64 -9.10
C LYS A 53 -5.31 -15.68 -9.45
N LYS A 54 -5.61 -16.01 -10.71
CA LYS A 54 -6.99 -16.22 -11.18
C LYS A 54 -7.71 -17.24 -10.29
N ARG A 55 -8.89 -16.86 -9.79
CA ARG A 55 -9.78 -17.71 -9.00
C ARG A 55 -11.24 -17.43 -9.36
N ASP A 56 -12.10 -18.38 -9.04
CA ASP A 56 -13.54 -18.18 -9.10
C ASP A 56 -13.95 -17.16 -8.05
N VAL A 57 -14.59 -16.08 -8.50
CA VAL A 57 -14.98 -14.96 -7.65
C VAL A 57 -16.39 -15.10 -7.08
N GLY A 58 -17.17 -16.08 -7.56
CA GLY A 58 -18.52 -16.38 -7.08
C GLY A 58 -19.41 -15.14 -7.04
N GLY A 59 -20.01 -14.87 -5.87
CA GLY A 59 -20.88 -13.71 -5.66
C GLY A 59 -20.20 -12.34 -5.82
N LEU A 60 -18.86 -12.26 -5.80
CA LEU A 60 -18.16 -10.99 -6.05
C LEU A 60 -18.38 -10.46 -7.48
N SER A 61 -18.76 -11.33 -8.44
CA SER A 61 -19.18 -10.89 -9.78
C SER A 61 -20.34 -9.89 -9.73
N THR A 62 -21.21 -9.97 -8.71
CA THR A 62 -22.33 -9.03 -8.54
C THR A 62 -21.85 -7.60 -8.27
N LEU A 63 -20.64 -7.40 -7.74
CA LEU A 63 -20.07 -6.06 -7.57
C LEU A 63 -19.83 -5.38 -8.91
N LEU A 64 -19.26 -6.10 -9.89
CA LEU A 64 -19.08 -5.58 -11.24
C LEU A 64 -20.42 -5.30 -11.93
N THR A 65 -21.40 -6.21 -11.81
CA THR A 65 -22.75 -5.98 -12.35
C THR A 65 -23.39 -4.72 -11.74
N THR A 66 -23.27 -4.54 -10.43
CA THR A 66 -23.81 -3.38 -9.72
C THR A 66 -23.12 -2.08 -10.16
N TYR A 67 -21.80 -2.12 -10.34
CA TYR A 67 -21.02 -1.00 -10.88
C TYR A 67 -21.54 -0.59 -12.26
N LEU A 68 -21.69 -1.54 -13.18
CA LEU A 68 -22.19 -1.26 -14.54
C LEU A 68 -23.61 -0.68 -14.56
N ILE A 69 -24.48 -1.11 -13.63
CA ILE A 69 -25.82 -0.52 -13.47
C ILE A 69 -25.71 0.94 -13.03
N PHE A 70 -24.88 1.24 -12.02
CA PHE A 70 -24.69 2.62 -11.55
C PHE A 70 -24.05 3.51 -12.62
N GLU A 71 -23.13 2.98 -13.41
CA GLU A 71 -22.53 3.67 -14.56
C GLU A 71 -23.59 4.01 -15.61
N ALA A 72 -24.41 3.04 -16.04
CA ALA A 72 -25.51 3.30 -16.98
C ALA A 72 -26.50 4.35 -16.44
N ILE A 73 -26.76 4.32 -15.11
CA ILE A 73 -27.59 5.34 -14.46
C ILE A 73 -26.97 6.72 -14.53
N HIS A 74 -25.68 6.82 -14.24
CA HIS A 74 -24.94 8.06 -14.26
C HIS A 74 -24.88 8.67 -15.68
N GLU A 75 -24.63 7.84 -16.67
CA GLU A 75 -24.53 8.23 -18.08
C GLU A 75 -25.89 8.49 -18.75
N LYS A 76 -27.00 8.18 -18.07
CA LYS A 76 -28.36 8.16 -18.63
C LYS A 76 -28.47 7.26 -19.87
N ASN A 77 -27.66 6.20 -19.91
CA ASN A 77 -27.62 5.24 -21.00
C ASN A 77 -28.69 4.16 -20.79
N PHE A 78 -29.96 4.59 -20.84
CA PHE A 78 -31.14 3.76 -20.59
C PHE A 78 -32.01 3.64 -21.85
N LEU A 79 -31.46 3.09 -22.94
CA LEU A 79 -32.13 2.93 -24.23
C LEU A 79 -32.38 4.23 -25.00
#